data_AF-A0A8H8VBF7-F1
#
_entry.id   AF-A0A8H8VBF7-F1
#
_cell.length_a   1.000
_cell.length_b   1.000
_cell.length_c   1.000
_cell.angle_alpha   90.00
_cell.angle_beta   90.00
_cell.angle_gamma   90.00
#
_symmetry.space_group_name_H-M   'P 1'
#
loop_
_entity.id
_entity.type
_entity.pdbx_description
1 polymer ?
#
loop_
_entity_poly.entity_id
_entity_poly.type
_entity_poly.pdbx_seq_one_letter_code
_entity_poly.pdbx_strand_id
1 'polypeptide(L)'
;MSPSRGLRLLPLVRRSYSTTTPLKTPIELLRLSPNRLHIYRSNSTNPFFNLSAEDYLLRHSPPTSTLLFTYTNTPSIILGRNQNIWSEVNIPLLNTPPYNSTVQLVRRRSGGGTVYHDLGNLCWSVIMPRKAFDRDFYANVVVRALHSLGVTTAMVNERHDIILRKTTTSPDTGKTKREGVSSCYVAFELGFGEYFGVVEESA
;
A
#
# COMPACT_ATOMS: atom_id res chain seq x y z
N MET A 1 34.90 34.40 -68.04
CA MET A 1 34.90 32.98 -67.62
C MET A 1 35.39 32.94 -66.19
N SER A 2 34.49 32.68 -65.24
CA SER A 2 34.78 32.65 -63.79
C SER A 2 34.58 31.21 -63.28
N PRO A 3 35.46 30.68 -62.42
CA PRO A 3 35.38 29.28 -62.00
C PRO A 3 34.28 29.08 -60.94
N SER A 4 33.53 27.99 -61.12
CA SER A 4 32.51 27.50 -60.21
C SER A 4 33.08 27.17 -58.82
N ARG A 5 32.60 27.87 -57.79
CA ARG A 5 32.88 27.54 -56.39
C ARG A 5 32.11 26.28 -55.99
N GLY A 6 32.84 25.19 -55.75
CA GLY A 6 32.29 23.94 -55.24
C GLY A 6 31.62 24.12 -53.88
N LEU A 7 30.38 23.63 -53.76
CA LEU A 7 29.68 23.44 -52.50
C LEU A 7 30.45 22.41 -51.65
N ARG A 8 30.95 22.83 -50.48
CA ARG A 8 31.49 21.91 -49.48
C ARG A 8 30.34 21.07 -48.92
N LEU A 9 30.32 19.78 -49.24
CA LEU A 9 29.52 18.77 -48.55
C LEU A 9 29.95 18.75 -47.07
N LEU A 10 29.08 19.23 -46.19
CA LEU A 10 29.23 19.02 -44.75
C LEU A 10 29.16 17.51 -44.47
N PRO A 11 30.02 16.96 -43.59
CA PRO A 11 29.91 15.56 -43.24
C PRO A 11 28.56 15.35 -42.55
N LEU A 12 27.74 14.48 -43.15
CA LEU A 12 26.55 13.93 -42.50
C LEU A 12 27.05 13.18 -41.25
N VAL A 13 26.99 13.86 -40.10
CA VAL A 13 27.17 13.23 -38.79
C VAL A 13 26.03 12.23 -38.65
N ARG A 14 26.29 11.00 -39.07
CA ARG A 14 25.38 9.88 -38.87
C ARG A 14 25.46 9.53 -37.39
N ARG A 15 24.61 10.19 -36.60
CA ARG A 15 24.44 9.89 -35.18
C ARG A 15 23.88 8.47 -35.10
N SER A 16 24.75 7.50 -34.89
CA SER A 16 24.36 6.14 -34.55
C SER A 16 23.72 6.20 -33.17
N TYR A 17 22.39 6.22 -33.13
CA TYR A 17 21.67 5.93 -31.89
C TYR A 17 21.93 4.45 -31.57
N SER A 18 22.88 4.19 -30.68
CA SER A 18 22.95 2.90 -30.00
C SER A 18 21.70 2.81 -29.12
N THR A 19 20.73 2.01 -29.55
CA THR A 19 19.51 1.71 -28.80
C THR A 19 19.82 0.67 -27.72
N THR A 20 20.55 1.08 -26.70
CA THR A 20 20.71 0.34 -25.44
C THR A 20 20.76 1.33 -24.28
N THR A 21 19.75 2.20 -24.18
CA THR A 21 19.42 2.76 -22.88
C THR A 21 18.92 1.61 -22.01
N PRO A 22 19.56 1.27 -20.89
CA PRO A 22 19.00 0.30 -19.96
C PRO A 22 17.60 0.76 -19.57
N LEU A 23 16.64 -0.16 -19.52
CA LEU A 23 15.29 0.13 -19.04
C LEU A 23 15.42 0.84 -17.70
N LYS A 24 15.04 2.13 -17.67
CA LYS A 24 15.07 2.90 -16.43
C LYS A 24 14.17 2.19 -15.43
N THR A 25 14.71 1.86 -14.26
CA THR A 25 13.90 1.23 -13.22
C THR A 25 12.72 2.15 -12.86
N PRO A 26 11.59 1.63 -12.36
CA PRO A 26 10.46 2.47 -11.94
C PRO A 26 10.89 3.62 -11.01
N ILE A 27 11.92 3.41 -10.19
CA ILE A 27 12.48 4.42 -9.30
C ILE A 27 13.34 5.46 -10.01
N GLU A 28 14.11 5.08 -11.02
CA GLU A 28 14.79 6.07 -11.86
C GLU A 28 13.77 6.96 -12.59
N LEU A 29 12.64 6.39 -13.00
CA LEU A 29 11.53 7.18 -13.54
C LEU A 29 10.92 8.12 -12.49
N LEU A 30 10.80 7.69 -11.21
CA LEU A 30 10.37 8.57 -10.11
C LEU A 30 11.31 9.75 -9.91
N ARG A 31 12.62 9.50 -9.89
CA ARG A 31 13.65 10.54 -9.67
C ARG A 31 13.67 11.59 -10.78
N LEU A 32 13.33 11.18 -11.99
CA LEU A 32 13.28 12.05 -13.16
C LEU A 32 11.92 12.73 -13.35
N SER A 33 10.91 12.32 -12.58
CA SER A 33 9.57 12.84 -12.71
C SER A 33 9.49 14.27 -12.16
N PRO A 34 8.93 15.23 -12.92
CA PRO A 34 8.63 16.56 -12.38
C PRO A 34 7.47 16.52 -11.38
N ASN A 35 6.68 15.44 -11.39
CA ASN A 35 5.53 15.27 -10.52
C ASN A 35 5.98 14.84 -9.13
N ARG A 36 5.45 15.51 -8.11
CA ARG A 36 5.69 15.16 -6.70
C ARG A 36 4.76 14.06 -6.20
N LEU A 37 3.71 13.69 -6.93
CA LEU A 37 2.76 12.66 -6.55
C LEU A 37 2.82 11.49 -7.54
N HIS A 38 2.95 10.27 -7.03
CA HIS A 38 2.86 9.05 -7.84
C HIS A 38 1.96 8.02 -7.19
N ILE A 39 1.33 7.19 -8.01
CA ILE A 39 0.41 6.15 -7.57
C ILE A 39 0.89 4.83 -8.16
N TYR A 40 1.06 3.84 -7.30
CA TYR A 40 1.43 2.48 -7.65
C TYR A 40 0.34 1.51 -7.19
N ARG A 41 0.03 0.54 -8.05
CA ARG A 41 -0.83 -0.58 -7.72
C ARG A 41 -0.07 -1.87 -8.00
N SER A 42 0.09 -2.70 -6.98
CA SER A 42 0.61 -4.05 -7.19
C SER A 42 -0.43 -4.92 -7.89
N ASN A 43 -0.01 -5.65 -8.91
CA ASN A 43 -0.84 -6.71 -9.51
C ASN A 43 -0.57 -8.08 -8.85
N SER A 44 0.40 -8.16 -7.93
CA SER A 44 0.70 -9.37 -7.18
C SER A 44 -0.17 -9.45 -5.93
N THR A 45 -0.63 -10.65 -5.61
CA THR A 45 -1.32 -10.94 -4.35
C THR A 45 -0.40 -11.60 -3.32
N ASN A 46 0.87 -11.79 -3.64
CA ASN A 46 1.82 -12.43 -2.73
C ASN A 46 2.26 -11.43 -1.63
N PRO A 47 2.00 -11.72 -0.34
CA PRO A 47 2.36 -10.82 0.75
C PRO A 47 3.87 -10.57 0.87
N PHE A 48 4.72 -11.57 0.58
CA PHE A 48 6.18 -11.38 0.61
C PHE A 48 6.62 -10.37 -0.45
N PHE A 49 6.06 -10.46 -1.65
CA PHE A 49 6.38 -9.52 -2.73
C PHE A 49 5.87 -8.12 -2.39
N ASN A 50 4.61 -7.99 -1.97
CA ASN A 50 3.99 -6.69 -1.70
C ASN A 50 4.71 -5.94 -0.57
N LEU A 51 5.02 -6.61 0.54
CA LEU A 51 5.76 -5.99 1.65
C LEU A 51 7.22 -5.67 1.27
N SER A 52 7.84 -6.47 0.41
CA SER A 52 9.19 -6.17 -0.10
C SER A 52 9.17 -4.98 -1.07
N ALA A 53 8.15 -4.88 -1.92
CA ALA A 53 7.97 -3.77 -2.85
C ALA A 53 7.70 -2.46 -2.11
N GLU A 54 6.86 -2.49 -1.08
CA GLU A 54 6.61 -1.36 -0.20
C GLU A 54 7.90 -0.86 0.47
N ASP A 55 8.67 -1.76 1.09
CA ASP A 55 9.94 -1.39 1.71
C ASP A 55 10.94 -0.85 0.67
N TYR A 56 10.97 -1.44 -0.51
CA TYR A 56 11.82 -0.96 -1.60
C TYR A 56 11.44 0.47 -2.00
N LEU A 57 10.15 0.77 -2.18
CA LEU A 57 9.66 2.11 -2.47
C LEU A 57 9.98 3.09 -1.33
N LEU A 58 9.83 2.66 -0.08
CA LEU A 58 10.14 3.50 1.09
C LEU A 58 11.61 3.94 1.09
N ARG A 59 12.55 3.01 0.83
CA ARG A 59 13.99 3.30 0.92
C ARG A 59 14.56 4.06 -0.27
N HIS A 60 13.96 3.91 -1.45
CA HIS A 60 14.58 4.37 -2.70
C HIS A 60 13.80 5.51 -3.39
N SER A 61 12.60 5.82 -2.90
CA SER A 61 11.80 6.95 -3.39
C SER A 61 12.50 8.30 -3.17
N PRO A 62 12.31 9.27 -4.08
CA PRO A 62 12.82 10.62 -3.89
C PRO A 62 12.26 11.27 -2.62
N PRO A 63 13.07 11.96 -1.81
CA PRO A 63 12.63 12.56 -0.54
C PRO A 63 11.64 13.72 -0.74
N THR A 64 11.48 14.23 -1.96
CA THR A 64 10.54 15.29 -2.32
C THR A 64 9.21 14.77 -2.85
N SER A 65 9.10 13.45 -3.05
CA SER A 65 7.92 12.80 -3.64
C SER A 65 6.98 12.25 -2.57
N THR A 66 5.71 12.14 -2.94
CA THR A 66 4.63 11.49 -2.21
C THR A 66 4.12 10.36 -3.08
N LEU A 67 4.08 9.14 -2.54
CA LEU A 67 3.66 7.94 -3.24
C LEU A 67 2.47 7.34 -2.53
N LEU A 68 1.45 6.94 -3.28
CA LEU A 68 0.40 6.04 -2.81
C LEU A 68 0.65 4.67 -3.42
N PHE A 69 0.93 3.67 -2.61
CA PHE A 69 1.06 2.28 -3.03
C PHE A 69 -0.14 1.48 -2.54
N THR A 70 -0.81 0.74 -3.43
CA THR A 70 -1.99 -0.06 -3.12
C THR A 70 -1.77 -1.52 -3.53
N TYR A 71 -2.22 -2.45 -2.70
CA TYR A 71 -2.09 -3.90 -2.94
C TYR A 71 -3.12 -4.69 -2.15
N THR A 72 -3.36 -5.93 -2.58
CA THR A 72 -4.19 -6.93 -1.89
C THR A 72 -3.33 -8.16 -1.65
N ASN A 73 -3.53 -8.88 -0.54
CA ASN A 73 -2.74 -10.09 -0.25
C ASN A 73 -3.62 -11.34 -0.29
N THR A 74 -3.05 -12.49 -0.65
CA THR A 74 -3.65 -13.79 -0.35
C THR A 74 -3.79 -13.96 1.18
N PRO A 75 -4.64 -14.90 1.65
CA PRO A 75 -4.78 -15.21 3.07
C PRO A 75 -3.44 -15.22 3.80
N SER A 76 -3.25 -14.29 4.72
CA SER A 76 -1.97 -14.10 5.40
C SER A 76 -2.10 -13.43 6.75
N ILE A 77 -1.25 -13.86 7.68
CA ILE A 77 -1.09 -13.26 9.00
C ILE A 77 0.16 -12.38 8.94
N ILE A 78 -0.03 -11.07 9.09
CA ILE A 78 1.02 -10.07 8.99
C ILE A 78 1.39 -9.58 10.40
N LEU A 79 2.53 -10.03 10.91
CA LEU A 79 3.06 -9.67 12.22
C LEU A 79 3.74 -8.30 12.20
N GLY A 80 3.50 -7.52 13.25
CA GLY A 80 4.28 -6.32 13.52
C GLY A 80 5.75 -6.62 13.83
N ARG A 81 6.63 -5.67 13.53
CA ARG A 81 8.10 -5.75 13.67
C ARG A 81 8.54 -6.41 14.98
N ASN A 82 7.93 -5.97 16.10
CA ASN A 82 8.32 -6.36 17.45
C ASN A 82 7.33 -7.32 18.13
N GLN A 83 6.37 -7.87 17.39
CA GLN A 83 5.36 -8.78 17.96
C GLN A 83 5.92 -10.19 18.19
N ASN A 84 5.57 -10.80 19.33
CA ASN A 84 5.90 -12.19 19.61
C ASN A 84 4.94 -13.12 18.87
N ILE A 85 5.48 -14.00 18.04
CA ILE A 85 4.67 -14.88 17.18
C ILE A 85 3.81 -15.86 18.00
N TRP A 86 4.33 -16.30 19.15
CA TRP A 86 3.69 -17.34 19.98
C TRP A 86 2.50 -16.82 20.79
N SER A 87 2.48 -15.51 21.09
CA SER A 87 1.35 -14.87 21.79
C SER A 87 0.24 -14.44 20.82
N GLU A 88 0.62 -14.09 19.59
CA GLU A 88 -0.28 -13.47 18.62
C GLU A 88 -0.94 -14.50 17.69
N VAL A 89 -0.28 -15.64 17.46
CA VAL A 89 -0.70 -16.61 16.44
C VAL A 89 -0.83 -18.00 17.03
N ASN A 90 -1.97 -18.64 16.77
CA ASN A 90 -2.17 -20.05 17.05
C ASN A 90 -1.43 -20.90 16.01
N ILE A 91 -0.13 -21.11 16.24
CA ILE A 91 0.76 -21.90 15.38
C ILE A 91 0.25 -23.35 15.20
N PRO A 92 -0.23 -24.06 16.25
CA PRO A 92 -0.82 -25.37 16.07
C PRO A 92 -1.97 -25.37 15.05
N LEU A 93 -2.90 -24.43 15.14
CA LEU A 93 -4.01 -24.31 14.20
C LEU A 93 -3.52 -23.97 12.78
N LEU A 94 -2.57 -23.04 12.66
CA LEU A 94 -2.01 -22.64 11.36
C LEU A 94 -1.35 -23.83 10.63
N ASN A 95 -0.80 -24.79 11.37
CA ASN A 95 -0.18 -26.00 10.81
C ASN A 95 -1.18 -27.13 10.47
N THR A 96 -2.48 -26.94 10.76
CA THR A 96 -3.51 -27.92 10.38
C THR A 96 -4.17 -27.56 9.04
N PRO A 97 -4.65 -28.55 8.26
CA PRO A 97 -5.48 -28.27 7.08
C PRO A 97 -6.80 -27.57 7.45
N PRO A 98 -7.28 -26.61 6.65
CA PRO A 98 -6.76 -26.19 5.34
C PRO A 98 -5.68 -25.08 5.43
N TYR A 99 -5.33 -24.61 6.63
CA TYR A 99 -4.52 -23.41 6.82
C TYR A 99 -3.03 -23.58 6.46
N ASN A 100 -2.49 -24.77 6.65
CA ASN A 100 -1.07 -25.09 6.50
C ASN A 100 -0.43 -24.78 5.13
N SER A 101 -1.24 -24.66 4.08
CA SER A 101 -0.78 -24.30 2.73
C SER A 101 -1.47 -23.05 2.16
N THR A 102 -2.49 -22.54 2.84
CA THR A 102 -3.32 -21.44 2.34
C THR A 102 -3.01 -20.11 3.01
N VAL A 103 -2.60 -20.13 4.29
CA VAL A 103 -2.35 -18.91 5.07
C VAL A 103 -0.85 -18.68 5.25
N GLN A 104 -0.35 -17.57 4.72
CA GLN A 104 1.06 -17.19 4.83
C GLN A 104 1.33 -16.44 6.14
N LEU A 105 2.46 -16.72 6.79
CA LEU A 105 2.90 -16.01 8.00
C LEU A 105 4.07 -15.09 7.65
N VAL A 106 3.86 -13.78 7.73
CA VAL A 106 4.88 -12.80 7.30
C VAL A 106 5.06 -11.72 8.37
N ARG A 107 6.30 -11.30 8.61
CA ARG A 107 6.59 -10.16 9.46
C ARG A 107 6.84 -8.93 8.60
N ARG A 108 6.09 -7.87 8.82
CA ARG A 108 6.30 -6.63 8.09
C ARG A 108 7.38 -5.78 8.73
N ARG A 109 7.79 -4.75 8.01
CA ARG A 109 8.76 -3.81 8.55
C ARG A 109 8.18 -2.96 9.64
N SER A 110 6.96 -2.45 9.57
CA SER A 110 6.40 -1.60 10.63
C SER A 110 6.13 -2.32 11.97
N GLY A 111 6.04 -1.57 13.07
CA GLY A 111 5.43 -1.97 14.33
C GLY A 111 3.89 -1.97 14.30
N GLY A 112 3.25 -2.03 15.47
CA GLY A 112 1.82 -2.24 15.64
C GLY A 112 1.47 -3.71 16.00
N GLY A 113 0.19 -4.06 15.97
CA GLY A 113 -0.31 -5.40 16.28
C GLY A 113 -0.23 -6.37 15.11
N THR A 114 -0.68 -7.61 15.29
CA THR A 114 -0.80 -8.62 14.21
C THR A 114 -2.14 -8.46 13.50
N VAL A 115 -2.15 -8.55 12.17
CA VAL A 115 -3.37 -8.40 11.35
C VAL A 115 -3.52 -9.56 10.37
N TYR A 116 -4.76 -9.89 10.02
CA TYR A 116 -5.08 -10.90 9.01
C TYR A 116 -5.50 -10.22 7.70
N HIS A 117 -4.94 -10.67 6.60
CA HIS A 117 -5.25 -10.18 5.26
C HIS A 117 -5.86 -11.30 4.43
N ASP A 118 -6.78 -10.91 3.54
CA ASP A 118 -7.32 -11.75 2.47
C ASP A 118 -7.51 -10.90 1.21
N LEU A 119 -8.13 -11.48 0.18
CA LEU A 119 -8.37 -10.80 -1.09
C LEU A 119 -9.44 -9.68 -1.01
N GLY A 120 -10.23 -9.64 0.07
CA GLY A 120 -11.19 -8.58 0.34
C GLY A 120 -10.58 -7.37 1.06
N ASN A 121 -9.37 -7.51 1.60
CA ASN A 121 -8.61 -6.44 2.23
C ASN A 121 -7.75 -5.69 1.20
N LEU A 122 -8.09 -4.41 0.99
CA LEU A 122 -7.24 -3.46 0.26
C LEU A 122 -6.26 -2.78 1.22
N CYS A 123 -4.99 -3.10 1.07
CA CYS A 123 -3.90 -2.45 1.77
C CYS A 123 -3.41 -1.24 0.99
N TRP A 124 -3.02 -0.19 1.69
CA TRP A 124 -2.48 1.02 1.10
C TRP A 124 -1.40 1.64 1.98
N SER A 125 -0.41 2.24 1.33
CA SER A 125 0.78 2.78 1.97
C SER A 125 1.07 4.14 1.37
N VAL A 126 1.25 5.15 2.23
CA VAL A 126 1.59 6.50 1.78
C VAL A 126 3.00 6.83 2.21
N ILE A 127 3.88 6.97 1.23
CA ILE A 127 5.30 7.25 1.42
C ILE A 127 5.53 8.71 1.07
N MET A 128 6.09 9.49 2.00
CA MET A 128 6.28 10.92 1.83
C MET A 128 7.42 11.44 2.71
N PRO A 129 7.95 12.65 2.46
CA PRO A 129 8.86 13.31 3.38
C PRO A 129 8.25 13.49 4.78
N ARG A 130 9.06 13.22 5.81
CA ARG A 130 8.68 13.35 7.22
C ARG A 130 8.05 14.68 7.61
N LYS A 131 8.49 15.78 6.99
CA LYS A 131 7.97 17.13 7.29
C LYS A 131 6.55 17.36 6.79
N ALA A 132 6.12 16.59 5.80
CA ALA A 132 4.77 16.66 5.23
C ALA A 132 3.81 15.64 5.88
N PHE A 133 4.31 14.87 6.84
CA PHE A 133 3.55 13.81 7.47
C PHE A 133 2.51 14.36 8.44
N ASP A 134 1.23 14.12 8.14
CA ASP A 134 0.09 14.44 8.99
C ASP A 134 -0.87 13.24 9.01
N ARG A 135 -0.90 12.54 10.15
CA ARG A 135 -1.65 11.29 10.30
C ARG A 135 -3.15 11.48 10.08
N ASP A 136 -3.74 12.49 10.70
CA ASP A 136 -5.18 12.77 10.64
C ASP A 136 -5.59 13.18 9.24
N PHE A 137 -4.78 13.98 8.56
CA PHE A 137 -5.05 14.39 7.19
C PHE A 137 -5.26 13.19 6.27
N TYR A 138 -4.35 12.21 6.30
CA TYR A 138 -4.42 11.04 5.41
C TYR A 138 -5.52 10.05 5.81
N ALA A 139 -5.79 9.87 7.11
CA ALA A 139 -6.96 9.10 7.55
C ALA A 139 -8.26 9.73 7.03
N ASN A 140 -8.38 11.06 7.10
CA ASN A 140 -9.53 11.79 6.57
C ASN A 140 -9.61 11.78 5.04
N VAL A 141 -8.50 11.67 4.30
CA VAL A 141 -8.52 11.42 2.85
C VAL A 141 -9.26 10.11 2.54
N VAL A 142 -8.99 9.05 3.29
CA VAL A 142 -9.67 7.75 3.11
C VAL A 142 -11.13 7.82 3.53
N VAL A 143 -11.45 8.48 4.64
CA VAL A 143 -12.86 8.70 5.04
C VAL A 143 -13.64 9.45 3.95
N ARG A 144 -13.06 10.51 3.35
CA ARG A 144 -13.69 11.21 2.22
C ARG A 144 -13.89 10.30 1.01
N ALA A 145 -12.92 9.44 0.71
CA ALA A 145 -13.08 8.45 -0.36
C ALA A 145 -14.22 7.47 -0.05
N LEU A 146 -14.30 6.95 1.18
CA LEU A 146 -15.39 6.09 1.63
C LEU A 146 -16.76 6.80 1.57
N HIS A 147 -16.84 8.07 1.96
CA HIS A 147 -18.06 8.88 1.82
C HIS A 147 -18.49 9.02 0.36
N SER A 148 -17.54 9.22 -0.56
CA SER A 148 -17.83 9.27 -2.01
C SER A 148 -18.35 7.95 -2.58
N LEU A 149 -18.04 6.83 -1.92
CA LEU A 149 -18.56 5.49 -2.22
C LEU A 149 -19.88 5.18 -1.50
N GLY A 150 -20.46 6.14 -0.78
CA GLY A 150 -21.73 6.01 -0.07
C GLY A 150 -21.61 5.56 1.39
N VAL A 151 -20.41 5.29 1.90
CA VAL A 151 -20.18 4.88 3.30
C VAL A 151 -20.10 6.11 4.22
N THR A 152 -21.21 6.81 4.36
CA THR A 152 -21.28 8.11 5.08
C THR A 152 -21.08 8.01 6.60
N THR A 153 -21.12 6.81 7.16
CA THR A 153 -20.91 6.56 8.60
C THR A 153 -19.42 6.42 8.97
N ALA A 154 -18.52 6.37 7.99
CA ALA A 154 -17.08 6.28 8.25
C ALA A 154 -16.56 7.55 8.93
N MET A 155 -15.72 7.39 9.97
CA MET A 155 -15.08 8.47 10.71
C MET A 155 -13.73 8.02 11.28
N VAL A 156 -12.88 8.98 11.65
CA VAL A 156 -11.61 8.71 12.35
C VAL A 156 -11.85 8.83 13.87
N ASN A 157 -11.42 7.85 14.65
CA ASN A 157 -11.48 7.90 16.12
C ASN A 157 -10.27 8.62 16.74
N GLU A 158 -10.23 8.79 18.06
CA GLU A 158 -9.10 9.42 18.78
C GLU A 158 -7.78 8.65 18.66
N ARG A 159 -7.87 7.34 18.37
CA ARG A 159 -6.71 6.46 18.13
C ARG A 159 -6.24 6.47 16.67
N HIS A 160 -6.86 7.29 15.82
CA HIS A 160 -6.60 7.42 14.39
C HIS A 160 -6.99 6.19 13.55
N ASP A 161 -7.87 5.35 14.07
CA ASP A 161 -8.50 4.26 13.33
C ASP A 161 -9.73 4.79 12.59
N ILE A 162 -9.98 4.25 11.40
CA ILE A 162 -11.21 4.51 10.66
C ILE A 162 -12.27 3.52 11.15
N ILE A 163 -13.40 4.01 11.62
CA ILE A 163 -14.50 3.22 12.16
C ILE A 163 -15.82 3.60 11.49
N LEU A 164 -16.80 2.69 11.52
CA LEU A 164 -18.17 2.98 11.12
C LEU A 164 -19.00 3.36 12.34
N ARG A 165 -19.62 4.54 12.32
CA ARG A 165 -20.55 4.95 13.39
C ARG A 165 -21.76 4.03 13.41
N LYS A 166 -22.04 3.41 14.55
CA LYS A 166 -23.30 2.69 14.80
C LYS A 166 -24.46 3.69 14.73
N THR A 167 -25.35 3.53 13.76
CA THR A 167 -26.63 4.23 13.72
C THR A 167 -27.53 3.67 14.83
N THR A 168 -27.89 4.50 15.80
CA THR A 168 -28.71 4.12 16.98
C THR A 168 -30.19 3.83 16.65
N THR A 169 -30.51 3.40 15.42
CA THR A 169 -31.90 3.26 14.92
C THR A 169 -32.32 1.82 14.64
N SER A 170 -31.70 0.83 15.29
CA SER A 170 -32.24 -0.54 15.33
C SER A 170 -32.30 -1.01 16.78
N PRO A 171 -33.51 -1.28 17.32
CA PRO A 171 -33.63 -1.88 18.64
C PRO A 171 -32.98 -3.26 18.60
N ASP A 172 -32.25 -3.57 19.67
CA ASP A 172 -31.63 -4.87 19.90
C ASP A 172 -32.70 -5.97 19.91
N THR A 173 -32.84 -6.66 18.78
CA THR A 173 -33.59 -7.91 18.69
C THR A 173 -32.69 -8.99 18.11
N GLY A 174 -32.00 -9.70 19.00
CA GLY A 174 -31.89 -11.14 18.97
C GLY A 174 -31.14 -11.77 17.80
N LYS A 175 -29.91 -12.23 18.09
CA LYS A 175 -29.23 -13.37 17.45
C LYS A 175 -29.37 -13.45 15.92
N THR A 176 -28.68 -12.58 15.20
CA THR A 176 -28.38 -12.81 13.79
C THR A 176 -27.18 -13.75 13.65
N LYS A 177 -27.44 -14.87 12.96
CA LYS A 177 -26.49 -15.87 12.48
C LYS A 177 -25.29 -15.16 11.83
N ARG A 178 -24.07 -15.42 12.31
CA ARG A 178 -22.83 -14.91 11.71
C ARG A 178 -22.61 -15.58 10.36
N GLU A 179 -23.23 -15.07 9.31
CA GLU A 179 -22.91 -15.42 7.93
C GLU A 179 -21.77 -14.50 7.45
N GLY A 180 -20.58 -15.10 7.30
CA GLY A 180 -19.45 -14.60 6.51
C GLY A 180 -19.21 -13.10 6.49
N VAL A 181 -18.86 -12.50 7.64
CA VAL A 181 -18.40 -11.10 7.67
C VAL A 181 -16.99 -11.04 7.08
N SER A 182 -16.88 -10.60 5.83
CA SER A 182 -15.61 -10.19 5.23
C SER A 182 -15.12 -8.95 5.96
N SER A 183 -14.24 -9.12 6.94
CA SER A 183 -13.59 -8.01 7.65
C SER A 183 -12.70 -7.26 6.67
N CYS A 184 -13.17 -6.10 6.20
CA CYS A 184 -12.37 -5.20 5.38
C CYS A 184 -11.35 -4.48 6.29
N TYR A 185 -10.23 -5.13 6.56
CA TYR A 185 -9.06 -4.43 7.07
C TYR A 185 -8.58 -3.46 5.98
N VAL A 186 -8.31 -2.22 6.36
CA VAL A 186 -7.71 -1.21 5.49
C VAL A 186 -6.42 -0.83 6.20
N ALA A 187 -5.34 -1.56 5.89
CA ALA A 187 -4.06 -1.39 6.54
C ALA A 187 -3.40 -0.09 6.07
N PHE A 188 -3.13 0.82 7.00
CA PHE A 188 -2.41 2.06 6.77
C PHE A 188 -0.95 1.89 7.20
N GLU A 189 -0.02 1.89 6.23
CA GLU A 189 1.41 1.96 6.50
C GLU A 189 1.93 3.37 6.20
N LEU A 190 2.38 4.03 7.26
CA LEU A 190 3.11 5.29 7.19
C LEU A 190 4.59 5.00 7.32
N GLY A 191 5.41 5.64 6.50
CA GLY A 191 6.84 5.38 6.27
C GLY A 191 7.81 5.38 7.47
N PHE A 192 7.31 5.29 8.70
CA PHE A 192 8.07 5.07 9.94
C PHE A 192 7.78 3.73 10.60
N GLY A 193 6.87 2.96 10.01
CA GLY A 193 6.57 1.64 10.50
C GLY A 193 5.67 1.66 11.73
N GLU A 194 4.48 2.23 11.58
CA GLU A 194 3.34 2.01 12.49
C GLU A 194 2.17 1.50 11.64
N TYR A 195 1.45 0.48 12.11
CA TYR A 195 0.21 0.00 11.47
C TYR A 195 -0.99 0.47 12.26
N PHE A 196 -1.98 0.94 11.52
CA PHE A 196 -3.31 1.24 12.01
C PHE A 196 -4.31 0.45 11.19
N GLY A 197 -5.25 -0.18 11.89
CA GLY A 197 -6.27 -1.03 11.29
C GLY A 197 -7.63 -0.38 11.44
N VAL A 198 -8.48 -0.54 10.44
CA VAL A 198 -9.94 -0.44 10.64
C VAL A 198 -10.33 -1.58 11.58
N VAL A 199 -10.68 -1.25 12.82
CA VAL A 199 -11.29 -2.20 13.74
C VAL A 199 -12.79 -1.99 13.65
N GLU A 200 -13.50 -2.94 13.03
CA GLU A 200 -14.91 -3.07 13.31
C GLU A 200 -15.04 -3.57 14.76
N GLU A 201 -15.55 -2.71 15.63
CA GLU A 201 -15.76 -3.00 17.05
C GLU A 201 -16.85 -4.07 17.17
N SER A 202 -16.42 -5.32 17.16
CA SER A 202 -17.24 -6.49 17.46
C SER A 202 -17.55 -6.49 18.95
N ALA A 203 -18.79 -6.12 19.27
CA ALA A 203 -19.42 -6.47 20.55
C ALA A 203 -19.92 -7.91 20.50
#